data_AF-A0A062UBD7-F1
#
_entry.id   AF-A0A062UBD7-F1
#
_cell.length_a   1.000
_cell.length_b   1.000
_cell.length_c   1.000
_cell.angle_alpha   90.00
_cell.angle_beta   90.00
_cell.angle_gamma   90.00
#
_symmetry.space_group_name_H-M   'P 1'
#
loop_
_entity.id
_entity.type
_entity.pdbx_description
1 polymer ?
#
loop_
_entity_poly.entity_id
_entity_poly.type
_entity_poly.pdbx_seq_one_letter_code
_entity_poly.pdbx_strand_id
1 'polypeptide(L)'
;MAAFVIALGLLAWRGSTLLTADHPLPASATPLEASLMNLVDPVAGPGNARISVTTTAAGGRTVLVLLDAAEAAKASMIESLVTTAARLDVAAGDLLVIQTAPFARGAPGRPDAEAYGELALLALLAGLAGWLGFAPRTDSEVPGMVREYPEAPPEAPVRPLATTAVRPLRTVPVTSDVAELARKDPARAADILRGWMKNGTDAA
;
A
#
# COMPACT_ATOMS: atom_id res chain seq x y z
N MET A 1 6.67 -16.30 1.65
CA MET A 1 7.15 -16.06 3.02
C MET A 1 7.98 -14.79 3.16
N ALA A 2 9.18 -14.67 2.58
CA ALA A 2 10.00 -13.44 2.72
C ALA A 2 9.25 -12.15 2.31
N ALA A 3 8.57 -12.17 1.17
CA ALA A 3 7.77 -11.03 0.70
C ALA A 3 6.65 -10.62 1.67
N PHE A 4 6.02 -11.58 2.36
CA PHE A 4 4.97 -11.32 3.35
C PHE A 4 5.54 -10.61 4.59
N VAL A 5 6.69 -11.09 5.09
CA VAL A 5 7.37 -10.49 6.25
C VAL A 5 7.80 -9.06 5.95
N ILE A 6 8.36 -8.80 4.77
CA ILE A 6 8.75 -7.45 4.34
C ILE A 6 7.52 -6.55 4.23
N ALA A 7 6.44 -7.01 3.60
CA ALA A 7 5.21 -6.25 3.46
C ALA A 7 4.58 -5.88 4.82
N LEU A 8 4.53 -6.82 5.76
CA LEU A 8 4.08 -6.57 7.12
C LEU A 8 4.99 -5.60 7.86
N GLY A 9 6.31 -5.73 7.72
CA GLY A 9 7.27 -4.81 8.34
C GLY A 9 7.10 -3.38 7.84
N LEU A 10 6.93 -3.20 6.52
CA LEU A 10 6.67 -1.90 5.91
C LEU A 10 5.31 -1.33 6.32
N LEU A 11 4.26 -2.15 6.34
CA LEU A 11 2.93 -1.76 6.80
C LEU A 11 2.96 -1.30 8.26
N ALA A 12 3.60 -2.07 9.14
CA ALA A 12 3.71 -1.76 10.56
C ALA A 12 4.55 -0.49 10.78
N TRP A 13 5.67 -0.36 10.07
CA TRP A 13 6.51 0.83 10.14
C TRP A 13 5.76 2.07 9.66
N ARG A 14 5.16 2.04 8.46
CA ARG A 14 4.41 3.17 7.91
C ARG A 14 3.18 3.52 8.74
N GLY A 15 2.43 2.50 9.18
CA GLY A 15 1.28 2.68 10.06
C GLY A 15 1.68 3.35 11.36
N SER A 16 2.78 2.90 11.99
CA SER A 16 3.35 3.54 13.17
C SER A 16 3.70 5.00 12.89
N THR A 17 4.47 5.29 11.84
CA THR A 17 4.85 6.67 11.52
C THR A 17 3.66 7.59 11.27
N LEU A 18 2.58 7.11 10.67
CA LEU A 18 1.39 7.95 10.39
C LEU A 18 0.52 8.15 11.63
N LEU A 19 0.45 7.15 12.51
CA LEU A 19 -0.39 7.19 13.71
C LEU A 19 0.31 7.83 14.91
N THR A 20 1.64 7.83 14.92
CA THR A 20 2.47 8.31 16.04
C THR A 20 3.47 9.38 15.60
N ALA A 21 3.31 9.99 14.43
CA ALA A 21 4.15 11.15 14.06
C ALA A 21 3.93 12.24 15.10
N ASP A 22 4.94 12.43 15.95
CA ASP A 22 5.04 13.64 16.76
C ASP A 22 5.30 14.80 15.81
N HIS A 23 4.55 15.87 16.01
CA HIS A 23 4.74 17.12 15.29
C HIS A 23 5.37 18.10 16.27
N PRO A 24 6.69 17.99 16.50
CA PRO A 24 7.35 18.81 17.49
C PRO A 24 7.16 20.28 17.13
N LEU A 25 6.85 21.07 18.14
CA LEU A 25 6.88 22.51 18.04
C LEU A 25 8.25 22.96 17.52
N PRO A 26 8.32 24.09 16.78
CA PRO A 26 9.60 24.63 16.35
C PRO A 26 10.54 24.79 17.56
N ALA A 27 11.84 24.58 17.36
CA ALA A 27 12.83 24.63 18.46
C ALA A 27 12.87 25.98 19.20
N SER A 28 12.31 27.03 18.59
CA SER A 28 12.14 28.36 19.16
C SER A 28 10.87 28.53 20.00
N ALA A 29 10.04 27.49 20.14
CA ALA A 29 8.78 27.58 20.86
C ALA A 29 9.01 27.82 22.35
N THR A 30 8.26 28.77 22.89
CA THR A 30 8.28 29.09 24.32
C THR A 30 7.59 27.98 25.13
N PRO A 31 7.90 27.84 26.44
CA PRO A 31 7.22 26.89 27.31
C PRO A 31 5.70 27.10 27.36
N LEU A 32 5.24 28.36 27.23
CA LEU A 32 3.82 28.69 27.19
C LEU A 32 3.17 28.19 25.89
N GLU A 33 3.80 28.42 24.73
CA GLU A 33 3.32 27.88 23.45
C GLU A 33 3.21 26.36 23.50
N ALA A 34 4.21 25.68 24.06
CA ALA A 34 4.17 24.22 24.23
C ALA A 34 3.04 23.76 25.15
N SER A 35 2.84 24.43 26.28
CA SER A 35 1.76 24.11 27.21
C SER A 35 0.38 24.35 26.57
N LEU A 36 0.21 25.42 25.81
CA LEU A 36 -1.05 25.73 25.14
C LEU A 36 -1.32 24.74 24.01
N MET A 37 -0.29 24.35 23.25
CA MET A 37 -0.42 23.37 22.18
C MET A 37 -0.90 22.02 22.72
N ASN A 38 -0.33 21.55 23.83
CA ASN A 38 -0.76 20.31 24.51
C ASN A 38 -2.23 20.34 24.98
N LEU A 39 -2.82 21.53 25.18
CA LEU A 39 -4.22 21.69 25.55
C LEU A 39 -5.15 21.78 24.33
N VAL A 40 -4.67 22.41 23.25
CA VAL A 40 -5.46 22.65 22.03
C VAL A 40 -5.47 21.44 21.11
N ASP A 41 -4.36 20.72 20.97
CA ASP A 41 -4.22 19.57 20.06
C ASP A 41 -5.26 18.46 20.31
N PRO A 42 -5.59 18.06 21.55
CA PRO A 42 -6.63 17.06 21.79
C PRO A 42 -8.03 17.49 21.33
N VAL A 43 -8.29 18.79 21.25
CA VAL A 43 -9.59 19.35 20.84
C VAL A 43 -9.63 19.56 19.34
N ALA A 44 -8.64 20.28 18.79
CA ALA A 44 -8.53 20.55 17.36
C ALA A 44 -8.27 19.26 16.55
N GLY A 45 -7.66 18.26 17.16
CA GLY A 45 -7.05 17.13 16.48
C GLY A 45 -5.57 17.42 16.19
N PRO A 46 -4.70 16.38 16.19
CA PRO A 46 -3.26 16.56 16.01
C PRO A 46 -2.93 17.41 14.78
N GLY A 47 -2.14 18.47 15.00
CA GLY A 47 -1.63 19.39 13.97
C GLY A 47 -2.66 20.15 13.13
N ASN A 48 -3.93 20.15 13.55
CA ASN A 48 -4.94 21.05 13.02
C ASN A 48 -4.88 22.46 13.65
N ALA A 49 -3.98 22.69 14.60
CA ALA A 49 -3.77 23.98 15.23
C ALA A 49 -2.29 24.40 15.19
N ARG A 50 -2.04 25.71 15.21
CA ARG A 50 -0.73 26.30 15.49
C ARG A 50 -0.90 27.47 16.43
N ILE A 51 0.01 27.59 17.39
CA ILE A 51 -0.03 28.64 18.39
C ILE A 51 1.26 29.45 18.30
N SER A 52 1.12 30.77 18.36
CA SER A 52 2.24 31.67 18.57
C SER A 52 1.87 32.70 19.62
N VAL A 53 2.81 33.03 20.49
CA VAL A 53 2.66 34.05 21.52
C VAL A 53 3.69 35.14 21.28
N THR A 54 3.21 36.35 21.05
CA THR A 54 4.06 37.53 20.86
C THR A 54 3.76 38.57 21.94
N THR A 55 4.77 39.27 22.42
CA THR A 55 4.58 40.43 23.29
C THR A 55 4.45 41.69 22.44
N THR A 56 3.47 42.52 22.78
CA THR A 56 3.24 43.83 22.16
C THR A 56 4.21 44.85 22.75
N ALA A 57 4.43 45.95 22.02
CA ALA A 57 5.29 47.05 22.48
C ALA A 57 4.80 47.70 23.79
N ALA A 58 3.50 47.58 24.11
CA ALA A 58 2.89 48.07 25.35
C ALA A 58 3.02 47.09 26.53
N GLY A 59 3.62 45.92 26.33
CA GLY A 59 3.83 44.89 27.37
C GLY A 59 2.71 43.83 27.46
N GLY A 60 1.59 44.02 26.77
CA GLY A 60 0.52 43.01 26.67
C GLY A 60 0.92 41.84 25.75
N ARG A 61 0.30 40.67 25.93
CA ARG A 61 0.57 39.46 25.14
C ARG A 61 -0.51 39.24 24.09
N THR A 62 -0.11 38.93 22.87
CA THR A 62 -1.01 38.47 21.83
C THR A 62 -0.79 36.98 21.61
N VAL A 63 -1.83 36.19 21.81
CA VAL A 63 -1.86 34.77 21.47
C VAL A 63 -2.57 34.63 20.13
N LEU A 64 -1.85 34.16 19.12
CA LEU A 64 -2.40 33.81 17.82
C LEU A 64 -2.62 32.30 17.77
N VAL A 65 -3.84 31.91 17.45
CA VAL A 65 -4.21 30.52 17.16
C VAL A 65 -4.64 30.44 15.71
N LEU A 66 -3.88 29.68 14.91
CA LEU A 66 -4.27 29.28 13.57
C LEU A 66 -4.95 27.92 13.67
N LEU A 67 -6.17 27.82 13.16
CA LEU A 67 -6.99 26.61 13.17
C LEU A 67 -7.31 26.19 11.73
N ASP A 68 -7.23 24.90 11.45
CA ASP A 68 -7.63 24.39 10.14
C ASP A 68 -9.12 24.71 9.86
N ALA A 69 -9.42 25.14 8.63
CA ALA A 69 -10.77 25.53 8.24
C ALA A 69 -11.81 24.39 8.41
N ALA A 70 -11.41 23.12 8.31
CA ALA A 70 -12.30 21.98 8.55
C ALA A 70 -12.74 21.88 10.04
N GLU A 71 -11.93 22.43 10.95
CA GLU A 71 -12.14 22.38 12.38
C GLU A 71 -12.71 23.69 12.96
N ALA A 72 -13.13 24.64 12.09
CA ALA A 72 -13.63 25.96 12.47
C ALA A 72 -14.79 25.92 13.49
N ALA A 73 -15.60 24.85 13.49
CA ALA A 73 -16.68 24.66 14.47
C ALA A 73 -16.18 24.55 15.92
N LYS A 74 -14.91 24.21 16.14
CA LYS A 74 -14.28 24.07 17.46
C LYS A 74 -13.67 25.37 17.98
N ALA A 75 -13.70 26.45 17.20
CA ALA A 75 -13.03 27.70 17.51
C ALA A 75 -13.45 28.30 18.87
N SER A 76 -14.75 28.29 19.20
CA SER A 76 -15.26 28.82 20.47
C SER A 76 -14.78 28.04 21.69
N MET A 77 -14.65 26.71 21.57
CA MET A 77 -14.11 25.87 22.64
C MET A 77 -12.62 26.13 22.85
N ILE A 78 -11.87 26.26 21.75
CA ILE A 78 -10.45 26.59 21.77
C ILE A 78 -10.23 28.00 22.35
N GLU A 79 -11.10 28.96 22.01
CA GLU A 79 -11.08 30.30 22.56
C GLU A 79 -11.18 30.31 24.08
N SER A 80 -12.17 29.59 24.62
CA SER A 80 -12.36 29.47 26.07
C SER A 80 -11.14 28.82 26.74
N LEU A 81 -10.61 27.73 26.17
CA LEU A 81 -9.45 27.02 26.68
C LEU A 81 -8.20 27.90 26.72
N VAL A 82 -7.88 28.55 25.61
CA VAL A 82 -6.67 29.37 25.48
C VAL A 82 -6.77 30.61 26.38
N THR A 83 -7.90 31.29 26.40
CA THR A 83 -8.11 32.46 27.27
C THR A 83 -7.91 32.11 28.74
N THR A 84 -8.46 30.98 29.18
CA THR A 84 -8.34 30.50 30.56
C THR A 84 -6.92 30.03 30.89
N ALA A 85 -6.32 29.23 30.02
CA ALA A 85 -5.01 28.63 30.26
C ALA A 85 -3.86 29.66 30.18
N ALA A 86 -3.92 30.58 29.22
CA ALA A 86 -2.94 31.66 29.09
C ALA A 86 -3.13 32.78 30.13
N ARG A 87 -4.26 32.77 30.86
CA ARG A 87 -4.68 33.82 31.80
C ARG A 87 -4.62 35.20 31.14
N LEU A 88 -5.30 35.35 30.01
CA LEU A 88 -5.28 36.61 29.27
C LEU A 88 -6.04 37.69 30.04
N ASP A 89 -5.40 38.84 30.23
CA ASP A 89 -6.01 40.03 30.83
C ASP A 89 -6.14 41.15 29.79
N VAL A 90 -7.38 41.35 29.31
CA VAL A 90 -7.70 42.40 28.34
C VAL A 90 -7.42 43.80 28.90
N ALA A 91 -7.57 44.00 30.21
CA ALA A 91 -7.27 45.28 30.84
C ALA A 91 -5.76 45.57 30.87
N ALA A 92 -4.92 44.53 30.91
CA ALA A 92 -3.47 44.63 30.76
C ALA A 92 -3.00 44.68 29.29
N GLY A 93 -3.94 44.65 28.33
CA GLY A 93 -3.64 44.70 26.90
C GLY A 93 -3.35 43.33 26.26
N ASP A 94 -3.71 42.23 26.92
CA ASP A 94 -3.64 40.91 26.31
C ASP A 94 -4.74 40.72 25.24
N LEU A 95 -4.41 39.99 24.17
CA LEU A 95 -5.31 39.72 23.05
C LEU A 95 -5.23 38.25 22.64
N LEU A 96 -6.38 37.66 22.32
CA LEU A 96 -6.49 36.39 21.62
C LEU A 96 -6.98 36.64 20.20
N VAL A 97 -6.27 36.09 19.22
CA VAL A 97 -6.68 36.11 17.82
C VAL A 97 -6.78 34.68 17.34
N ILE A 98 -7.97 34.27 16.92
CA ILE A 98 -8.18 32.97 16.27
C ILE A 98 -8.43 33.21 14.78
N GLN A 99 -7.61 32.60 13.94
CA GLN A 99 -7.76 32.65 12.49
C GLN A 99 -7.99 31.24 11.97
N THR A 100 -9.02 31.09 11.14
CA THR A 100 -9.29 29.84 10.43
C THR A 100 -8.76 29.93 9.02
N ALA A 101 -7.96 28.95 8.62
CA ALA A 101 -7.40 28.88 7.27
C ALA A 101 -7.23 27.43 6.86
N PRO A 102 -7.43 27.07 5.58
CA PRO A 102 -7.16 25.71 5.12
C PRO A 102 -5.65 25.46 5.18
N PHE A 103 -5.22 24.44 5.92
CA PHE A 103 -3.82 24.03 5.92
C PHE A 103 -3.48 23.27 4.63
N ALA A 104 -2.22 23.35 4.22
CA ALA A 104 -1.75 22.61 3.05
C ALA A 104 -1.92 21.09 3.27
N ARG A 105 -2.16 20.33 2.18
CA ARG A 105 -2.17 18.86 2.25
C ARG A 105 -0.77 18.37 2.67
N GLY A 106 -0.72 17.39 3.57
CA GLY A 106 0.53 16.94 4.19
C GLY A 106 1.06 17.90 5.26
N ALA A 107 0.25 18.85 5.74
CA ALA A 107 0.58 19.62 6.93
C ALA A 107 0.79 18.69 8.14
N PRO A 108 1.68 19.08 9.08
CA PRO A 108 1.90 18.35 10.32
C PRO A 108 0.57 17.95 10.97
N GLY A 109 0.40 16.69 11.34
CA GLY A 109 -0.71 16.20 12.18
C GLY A 109 -1.78 15.37 11.49
N ARG A 110 -1.89 15.47 10.16
CA ARG A 110 -2.97 14.81 9.42
C ARG A 110 -2.42 13.93 8.29
N PRO A 111 -2.64 12.60 8.31
CA PRO A 111 -2.42 11.77 7.15
C PRO A 111 -3.34 12.23 6.02
N ASP A 112 -2.79 12.46 4.83
CA ASP A 112 -3.56 12.79 3.65
C ASP A 112 -4.11 11.53 2.96
N ALA A 113 -4.95 11.73 1.93
CA ALA A 113 -5.54 10.61 1.20
C ALA A 113 -4.48 9.73 0.51
N GLU A 114 -3.32 10.29 0.17
CA GLU A 114 -2.20 9.57 -0.42
C GLU A 114 -1.55 8.65 0.60
N ALA A 115 -1.30 9.13 1.84
CA ALA A 115 -0.81 8.33 2.95
C ALA A 115 -1.76 7.18 3.31
N TYR A 116 -3.09 7.42 3.33
CA TYR A 116 -4.06 6.34 3.51
C TYR A 116 -4.08 5.36 2.33
N GLY A 117 -3.88 5.84 1.11
CA GLY A 117 -3.72 5.00 -0.08
C GLY A 117 -2.48 4.11 -0.01
N GLU A 118 -1.34 4.64 0.43
CA GLU A 118 -0.10 3.89 0.65
C GLU A 118 -0.33 2.77 1.69
N LEU A 119 -0.98 3.08 2.82
CA LEU A 119 -1.32 2.07 3.83
C LEU A 119 -2.26 1.00 3.29
N ALA A 120 -3.28 1.37 2.52
CA ALA A 120 -4.22 0.42 1.93
C ALA A 120 -3.52 -0.52 0.95
N LEU A 121 -2.60 -0.01 0.13
CA LEU A 121 -1.80 -0.82 -0.80
C LEU A 121 -0.83 -1.75 -0.07
N LEU A 122 -0.18 -1.27 1.00
CA LEU A 122 0.68 -2.12 1.84
C LEU A 122 -0.13 -3.22 2.53
N ALA A 123 -1.32 -2.92 3.02
CA ALA A 123 -2.22 -3.90 3.63
C ALA A 123 -2.69 -4.94 2.60
N LEU A 124 -3.05 -4.51 1.39
CA LEU A 124 -3.42 -5.41 0.29
C LEU A 124 -2.24 -6.30 -0.10
N LEU A 125 -1.03 -5.74 -0.20
CA LEU A 125 0.17 -6.48 -0.57
C LEU A 125 0.56 -7.49 0.51
N ALA A 126 0.47 -7.13 1.79
CA ALA A 126 0.63 -8.07 2.89
C ALA A 126 -0.43 -9.18 2.85
N GLY A 127 -1.69 -8.84 2.62
CA GLY A 127 -2.79 -9.80 2.46
C GLY A 127 -2.53 -10.79 1.31
N LEU A 128 -2.15 -10.30 0.13
CA LEU A 128 -1.85 -11.12 -1.05
C LEU A 128 -0.61 -12.02 -0.83
N ALA A 129 0.46 -11.47 -0.26
CA ALA A 129 1.67 -12.24 0.01
C ALA A 129 1.43 -13.32 1.09
N GLY A 130 0.57 -13.02 2.06
CA GLY A 130 0.09 -13.98 3.06
C GLY A 130 -0.75 -15.07 2.39
N TRP A 131 -1.74 -14.67 1.58
CA TRP A 131 -2.57 -15.61 0.82
C TRP A 131 -1.71 -16.55 -0.03
N LEU A 132 -0.78 -16.05 -0.84
CA LEU A 132 0.11 -16.88 -1.67
C LEU A 132 1.09 -17.75 -0.84
N GLY A 133 1.52 -17.26 0.32
CA GLY A 133 2.48 -17.95 1.18
C GLY A 133 1.87 -19.05 2.07
N PHE A 134 0.59 -18.91 2.41
CA PHE A 134 -0.15 -19.78 3.32
C PHE A 134 -1.36 -20.47 2.69
N ALA A 135 -1.69 -20.18 1.42
CA ALA A 135 -2.77 -20.87 0.73
C ALA A 135 -2.47 -22.38 0.73
N PRO A 136 -3.47 -23.21 1.09
CA PRO A 136 -3.30 -24.65 1.01
C PRO A 136 -2.96 -25.01 -0.43
N ARG A 137 -1.83 -25.68 -0.63
CA ARG A 137 -1.55 -26.32 -1.91
C ARG A 137 -2.63 -27.37 -2.09
N THR A 138 -3.52 -27.15 -3.05
CA THR A 138 -4.34 -28.22 -3.57
C THR A 138 -3.38 -29.13 -4.32
N ASP A 139 -2.86 -30.15 -3.63
CA ASP A 139 -2.26 -31.28 -4.31
C ASP A 139 -3.36 -31.83 -5.21
N SER A 140 -3.28 -31.47 -6.48
CA SER A 140 -4.03 -32.16 -7.51
C SER A 140 -3.36 -33.53 -7.57
N GLU A 141 -3.85 -34.47 -6.75
CA GLU A 141 -3.60 -35.89 -6.98
C GLU A 141 -4.01 -36.14 -8.43
N VAL A 142 -3.02 -36.26 -9.31
CA VAL A 142 -3.22 -36.90 -10.60
C VAL A 142 -3.70 -38.30 -10.23
N PRO A 143 -4.94 -38.70 -10.58
CA PRO A 143 -5.44 -40.02 -10.21
C PRO A 143 -4.43 -41.04 -10.68
N GLY A 144 -3.89 -41.81 -9.74
CA GLY A 144 -2.87 -42.81 -10.03
C GLY A 144 -3.35 -43.67 -11.19
N MET A 145 -2.60 -43.68 -12.28
CA MET A 145 -2.86 -44.54 -13.42
C MET A 145 -2.77 -45.98 -12.90
N VAL A 146 -3.92 -46.59 -12.60
CA VAL A 146 -4.00 -48.01 -12.24
C VAL A 146 -3.46 -48.75 -13.45
N ARG A 147 -2.24 -49.28 -13.31
CA ARG A 147 -1.65 -50.16 -14.30
C ARG A 147 -2.35 -51.50 -14.17
N GLU A 148 -3.50 -51.61 -14.81
CA GLU A 148 -4.19 -52.86 -15.03
C GLU A 148 -3.24 -53.73 -15.87
N TYR A 149 -2.58 -54.70 -15.22
CA TYR A 149 -1.85 -55.74 -15.93
C TYR A 149 -2.91 -56.66 -16.53
N PRO A 150 -2.98 -56.84 -17.86
CA PRO A 150 -3.88 -57.81 -18.43
C PRO A 150 -3.40 -59.21 -18.03
N GLU A 151 -4.24 -59.94 -17.33
CA GLU A 151 -4.11 -61.38 -17.15
C GLU A 151 -4.12 -62.03 -18.55
N ALA A 152 -3.05 -62.75 -18.90
CA ALA A 152 -2.86 -63.27 -20.25
C ALA A 152 -3.90 -64.35 -20.58
N PRO A 153 -4.75 -64.18 -21.61
CA PRO A 153 -5.69 -65.22 -22.03
C PRO A 153 -5.02 -66.22 -23.00
N PRO A 154 -5.43 -67.51 -23.00
CA PRO A 154 -4.85 -68.51 -23.90
C PRO A 154 -5.24 -68.27 -25.36
N GLU A 155 -4.27 -68.48 -26.25
CA GLU A 155 -4.40 -68.30 -27.71
C GLU A 155 -5.48 -69.20 -28.34
N ALA A 156 -6.31 -68.60 -29.21
CA ALA A 156 -7.11 -69.32 -30.19
C ALA A 156 -7.30 -68.49 -31.48
N PRO A 157 -7.46 -69.12 -32.66
CA PRO A 157 -6.92 -68.63 -33.92
C PRO A 157 -7.82 -67.68 -34.72
N VAL A 158 -7.13 -66.90 -35.56
CA VAL A 158 -7.52 -65.75 -36.37
C VAL A 158 -8.63 -66.01 -37.40
N ARG A 159 -9.58 -65.08 -37.52
CA ARG A 159 -10.37 -64.84 -38.75
C ARG A 159 -10.23 -63.37 -39.17
N PRO A 160 -9.98 -63.07 -40.46
CA PRO A 160 -9.83 -61.70 -40.93
C PRO A 160 -11.19 -61.12 -41.31
N LEU A 161 -11.66 -60.11 -40.58
CA LEU A 161 -12.66 -59.16 -41.09
C LEU A 161 -12.03 -57.77 -41.13
N ALA A 162 -12.19 -57.12 -42.27
CA ALA A 162 -11.59 -55.84 -42.63
C ALA A 162 -11.85 -54.74 -41.57
N THR A 163 -10.78 -54.21 -41.00
CA THR A 163 -10.79 -53.02 -40.16
C THR A 163 -10.43 -51.80 -41.00
N THR A 164 -11.36 -50.85 -41.04
CA THR A 164 -11.15 -49.47 -41.47
C THR A 164 -9.93 -48.90 -40.73
N ALA A 165 -8.95 -48.41 -41.48
CA ALA A 165 -7.74 -47.81 -40.91
C ALA A 165 -8.09 -46.50 -40.19
N VAL A 166 -8.17 -46.54 -38.85
CA VAL A 166 -8.11 -45.33 -38.03
C VAL A 166 -6.64 -44.93 -37.93
N ARG A 167 -6.30 -43.84 -38.62
CA ARG A 167 -4.99 -43.19 -38.62
C ARG A 167 -4.59 -42.84 -37.17
N PRO A 168 -3.41 -43.22 -36.68
CA PRO A 168 -2.95 -42.75 -35.38
C PRO A 168 -2.73 -41.23 -35.45
N LEU A 169 -3.34 -40.50 -34.51
CA LEU A 169 -3.00 -39.12 -34.24
C LEU A 169 -1.55 -39.08 -33.80
N ARG A 170 -0.70 -38.54 -34.68
CA ARG A 170 0.72 -38.29 -34.45
C ARG A 170 0.80 -37.30 -33.29
N THR A 171 1.24 -37.75 -32.12
CA THR A 171 1.68 -36.84 -31.08
C THR A 171 2.88 -36.09 -31.63
N VAL A 172 2.72 -34.78 -31.83
CA VAL A 172 3.85 -33.91 -32.17
C VAL A 172 4.73 -33.84 -30.92
N PRO A 173 6.01 -34.28 -30.98
CA PRO A 173 6.90 -34.05 -29.87
C PRO A 173 7.09 -32.54 -29.77
N VAL A 174 6.76 -31.96 -28.61
CA VAL A 174 7.27 -30.62 -28.28
C VAL A 174 8.77 -30.80 -28.16
N THR A 175 9.49 -30.44 -29.23
CA THR A 175 10.92 -30.68 -29.38
C THR A 175 11.65 -29.93 -28.27
N SER A 176 12.29 -30.68 -27.38
CA SER A 176 13.23 -30.17 -26.35
C SER A 176 14.31 -29.25 -26.94
N ASP A 177 14.59 -29.40 -28.24
CA ASP A 177 15.60 -28.65 -28.98
C ASP A 177 15.42 -27.13 -28.95
N VAL A 178 14.20 -26.59 -28.95
CA VAL A 178 14.01 -25.13 -29.02
C VAL A 178 14.35 -24.47 -27.68
N ALA A 179 13.97 -25.11 -26.57
CA ALA A 179 14.29 -24.64 -25.22
C ALA A 179 15.77 -24.83 -24.88
N GLU A 180 16.45 -25.77 -25.54
CA GLU A 180 17.90 -25.97 -25.42
C GLU A 180 18.68 -24.99 -26.31
N LEU A 181 18.19 -24.70 -27.51
CA LEU A 181 18.76 -23.71 -28.43
C LEU A 181 18.70 -22.29 -27.86
N ALA A 182 17.60 -21.91 -27.21
CA ALA A 182 17.48 -20.62 -26.53
C ALA A 182 18.48 -20.46 -25.37
N ARG A 183 18.90 -21.57 -24.75
CA ARG A 183 19.93 -21.57 -23.70
C ARG A 183 21.34 -21.56 -24.26
N LYS A 184 21.59 -22.23 -25.39
CA LYS A 184 22.92 -22.34 -26.01
C LYS A 184 23.27 -21.13 -26.89
N ASP A 185 22.30 -20.56 -27.60
CA ASP A 185 22.51 -19.43 -28.51
C ASP A 185 21.26 -18.53 -28.58
N PRO A 186 21.12 -17.57 -27.63
CA PRO A 186 19.93 -16.74 -27.51
C PRO A 186 19.76 -15.75 -28.66
N ALA A 187 20.85 -15.32 -29.30
CA ALA A 187 20.80 -14.39 -30.43
C ALA A 187 20.14 -15.04 -31.65
N ARG A 188 20.55 -16.28 -31.96
CA ARG A 188 19.97 -17.05 -33.06
C ARG A 188 18.51 -17.43 -32.82
N ALA A 189 18.14 -17.73 -31.57
CA ALA A 189 16.75 -17.97 -31.19
C ALA A 189 15.88 -16.71 -31.36
N ALA A 190 16.39 -15.54 -30.99
CA ALA A 190 15.69 -14.27 -31.16
C ALA A 190 15.48 -13.89 -32.64
N ASP A 191 16.43 -14.17 -33.52
CA ASP A 191 16.29 -13.89 -34.95
C ASP A 191 15.25 -14.79 -35.64
N ILE A 192 15.12 -16.05 -35.21
CA ILE A 192 14.07 -16.95 -35.69
C ILE A 192 12.69 -16.44 -35.25
N LEU A 193 12.54 -16.04 -33.99
CA LEU A 193 11.29 -15.44 -33.47
C LEU A 193 10.95 -14.14 -34.21
N ARG A 194 11.94 -13.30 -34.48
CA ARG A 194 11.77 -12.06 -35.25
C ARG A 194 11.34 -12.33 -36.70
N GLY A 195 11.86 -13.38 -37.32
CA GLY A 195 11.42 -13.83 -38.65
C GLY A 195 9.97 -14.29 -38.68
N TRP A 196 9.51 -15.00 -37.64
CA TRP A 196 8.12 -15.44 -37.53
C TRP A 196 7.15 -14.29 -37.26
N MET A 197 7.54 -13.34 -36.41
CA MET A 197 6.73 -12.13 -36.16
C MET A 197 6.58 -11.26 -37.41
N LYS A 198 7.59 -11.20 -38.28
CA LYS A 198 7.50 -10.44 -39.55
C LYS A 198 6.63 -11.11 -40.61
N ASN A 199 6.56 -12.44 -40.64
CA ASN A 199 5.78 -13.19 -41.64
C ASN A 199 4.33 -13.43 -41.20
N GLY A 200 3.98 -13.17 -39.94
CA GLY A 200 2.62 -13.32 -39.41
C GLY A 200 1.65 -12.18 -39.78
N THR A 201 2.13 -11.11 -40.43
CA THR A 201 1.33 -9.95 -40.83
C THR A 201 0.88 -9.96 -42.30
N ASP A 202 1.27 -10.95 -43.10
CA ASP A 202 0.89 -11.10 -44.52
C ASP A 202 -0.16 -12.19 -44.76
N ALA A 203 -1.10 -12.35 -43.81
CA ALA A 203 -2.31 -13.16 -44.02
C ALA A 203 -3.54 -12.35 -43.60
N ALA A 204 -3.99 -11.48 -44.51
CA ALA A 204 -5.34 -10.91 -44.56
C ALA A 204 -6.02 -11.39 -45.84
#